data_AF-A0A7U3Q5B9-F1
#
_entry.id   AF-A0A7U3Q5B9-F1
#
_cell.length_a   1.000
_cell.length_b   1.000
_cell.length_c   1.000
_cell.angle_alpha   90.00
_cell.angle_beta   90.00
_cell.angle_gamma   90.00
#
_symmetry.space_group_name_H-M   'P 1'
#
loop_
_entity.id
_entity.type
_entity.pdbx_description
1 polymer ?
#
loop_
_entity_poly.entity_id
_entity_poly.type
_entity_poly.pdbx_seq_one_letter_code
_entity_poly.pdbx_strand_id
1 'polypeptide(L)'
;MAFSLRFKSFYEWLQKHIGTIVLLPTLIGGIWQIFELGALGTPYIRFFSVSQLVSDGLLVCYVLLWMGTMAAIQIYDKELAGFIIRKRITLENIDQEESEPVFEESRKISSIKLIVSLTLISAFLYYFAYPKVKTVIDTQTLTISYLMDFTYYSIFIFVVLKGIKVLFLQATGSHAFFAKHNVQNVLRIIIAIAVIVLIYFSIYFLHIFHNSFLMPSSFRNLEYVTCKIKQSNPGIKKSEIEYFNDKYIFFKLTYPNNINKIEVISFESFLEANSCQVTSGNKTK
;
A
#
# COMPACT_ATOMS: atom_id res chain seq x y z
N MET A 1 -22.66 -27.33 -8.88
CA MET A 1 -23.65 -26.51 -9.62
C MET A 1 -23.75 -25.08 -9.11
N ALA A 2 -23.84 -24.82 -7.80
CA ALA A 2 -23.92 -23.45 -7.26
C ALA A 2 -22.70 -22.56 -7.58
N PHE A 3 -21.49 -23.12 -7.60
CA PHE A 3 -20.25 -22.38 -7.90
C PHE A 3 -20.21 -21.87 -9.35
N SER A 4 -20.58 -22.70 -10.34
CA SER A 4 -20.58 -22.30 -11.75
C SER A 4 -21.60 -21.20 -12.05
N LEU A 5 -22.76 -21.22 -11.37
CA LEU A 5 -23.77 -20.16 -11.48
C LEU A 5 -23.27 -18.83 -10.91
N ARG A 6 -22.62 -18.84 -9.74
CA ARG A 6 -22.03 -17.63 -9.13
C ARG A 6 -20.87 -17.07 -9.97
N PHE A 7 -20.05 -17.93 -10.55
CA PHE A 7 -18.95 -17.51 -11.42
C PHE A 7 -19.49 -16.85 -12.71
N LYS A 8 -20.50 -17.46 -13.34
CA LYS A 8 -21.15 -16.90 -14.53
C LYS A 8 -21.77 -15.53 -14.24
N SER A 9 -22.53 -15.39 -13.15
CA SER A 9 -23.12 -14.09 -12.77
C SER A 9 -22.06 -13.02 -12.49
N PHE A 10 -20.94 -13.40 -11.85
CA PHE A 10 -19.84 -12.48 -11.59
C PHE A 10 -19.16 -12.04 -12.89
N TYR A 11 -18.91 -12.96 -13.82
CA TYR A 11 -18.33 -12.66 -15.12
C TYR A 11 -19.22 -11.71 -15.94
N GLU A 12 -20.53 -11.98 -16.01
CA GLU A 12 -21.50 -11.12 -16.68
C GLU A 12 -21.55 -9.72 -16.04
N TRP A 13 -21.49 -9.66 -14.71
CA TRP A 13 -21.40 -8.39 -13.99
C TRP A 13 -20.10 -7.64 -14.33
N LEU A 14 -18.95 -8.33 -14.36
CA LEU A 14 -17.65 -7.74 -14.68
C LEU A 14 -17.66 -7.18 -16.10
N GLN A 15 -18.13 -7.95 -17.08
CA GLN A 15 -18.25 -7.49 -18.47
C GLN A 15 -19.13 -6.24 -18.59
N LYS A 16 -20.25 -6.21 -17.85
CA LYS A 16 -21.15 -5.05 -17.83
C LYS A 16 -20.52 -3.78 -17.25
N HIS A 17 -19.55 -3.91 -16.33
CA HIS A 17 -18.97 -2.78 -15.60
C HIS A 17 -17.48 -2.56 -15.88
N ILE A 18 -16.89 -3.26 -16.85
CA ILE A 18 -15.44 -3.17 -17.13
C ILE A 18 -14.99 -1.73 -17.43
N GLY A 19 -15.82 -0.96 -18.13
CA GLY A 19 -15.57 0.46 -18.39
C GLY A 19 -15.46 1.27 -17.10
N THR A 20 -16.37 1.08 -16.14
CA THR A 20 -16.32 1.75 -14.83
C THR A 20 -15.13 1.29 -14.00
N ILE A 21 -14.81 -0.01 -14.04
CA ILE A 21 -13.69 -0.61 -13.31
C ILE A 21 -12.35 -0.05 -13.80
N VAL A 22 -12.22 0.22 -15.10
CA VAL A 22 -11.01 0.85 -15.67
C VAL A 22 -11.02 2.36 -15.47
N LEU A 23 -12.18 3.01 -15.63
CA LEU A 23 -12.30 4.46 -15.54
C LEU A 23 -12.04 4.98 -14.12
N LEU A 24 -12.55 4.29 -13.09
CA LEU A 24 -12.48 4.79 -11.71
C LEU A 24 -11.03 4.92 -11.20
N PRO A 25 -10.15 3.90 -11.35
CA PRO A 25 -8.74 4.00 -10.98
C PRO A 25 -8.00 5.07 -11.78
N THR A 26 -8.28 5.19 -13.08
CA THR A 26 -7.72 6.25 -13.92
C THR A 26 -8.12 7.64 -13.43
N LEU A 27 -9.39 7.86 -13.09
CA LEU A 27 -9.84 9.13 -12.51
C LEU A 27 -9.15 9.44 -11.18
N ILE A 28 -8.99 8.44 -10.31
CA ILE A 28 -8.28 8.58 -9.03
C ILE A 28 -6.81 8.96 -9.27
N GLY A 29 -6.13 8.29 -10.20
CA GLY A 29 -4.76 8.65 -10.61
C GLY A 29 -4.66 10.08 -11.14
N GLY A 30 -5.65 10.53 -11.92
CA GLY A 30 -5.67 11.90 -12.44
C GLY A 30 -5.90 12.96 -11.37
N ILE A 31 -6.81 12.68 -10.42
CA ILE A 31 -7.02 13.55 -9.26
C ILE A 31 -5.73 13.66 -8.44
N TRP A 32 -5.03 12.54 -8.23
CA TRP A 32 -3.73 12.53 -7.56
C TRP A 32 -2.71 13.42 -8.29
N GLN A 33 -2.56 13.26 -9.60
CA GLN A 33 -1.64 14.07 -10.41
C GLN A 33 -1.99 15.57 -10.38
N ILE A 34 -3.28 15.92 -10.37
CA ILE A 34 -3.72 17.31 -10.22
C ILE A 34 -3.33 17.88 -8.85
N PHE A 35 -3.45 17.10 -7.77
CA PHE A 35 -3.02 17.53 -6.45
C PHE A 35 -1.50 17.73 -6.36
N GLU A 36 -0.70 16.82 -6.95
CA GLU A 36 0.76 16.97 -6.99
C GLU A 36 1.18 18.24 -7.74
N LEU A 37 0.64 18.46 -8.95
CA LEU A 37 0.93 19.68 -9.72
C LEU A 37 0.38 20.94 -9.03
N GLY A 38 -0.81 20.85 -8.43
CA GLY A 38 -1.44 21.93 -7.70
C GLY A 38 -0.65 22.36 -6.46
N ALA A 39 0.03 21.43 -5.80
CA ALA A 39 0.91 21.70 -4.66
C ALA A 39 2.15 22.53 -5.06
N LEU A 40 2.62 22.42 -6.31
CA LEU A 40 3.66 23.29 -6.86
C LEU A 40 3.10 24.67 -7.22
N GLY A 41 1.82 24.73 -7.60
CA GLY A 41 1.10 25.95 -7.98
C GLY A 41 0.10 25.70 -9.11
N THR A 42 -1.01 26.46 -9.10
CA THR A 42 -2.10 26.29 -10.08
C THR A 42 -1.68 26.39 -11.55
N PRO A 43 -0.68 27.21 -11.98
CA PRO A 43 -0.26 27.23 -13.38
C PRO A 43 0.36 25.91 -13.85
N TYR A 44 0.87 25.09 -12.93
CA TYR A 44 1.55 23.84 -13.28
C TYR A 44 0.59 22.70 -13.66
N ILE A 45 -0.69 22.83 -13.32
CA ILE A 45 -1.74 21.87 -13.73
C ILE A 45 -1.80 21.71 -15.25
N ARG A 46 -1.40 22.74 -16.03
CA ARG A 46 -1.34 22.67 -17.50
C ARG A 46 -0.35 21.64 -18.04
N PHE A 47 0.60 21.19 -17.21
CA PHE A 47 1.58 20.17 -17.58
C PHE A 47 1.07 18.75 -17.26
N PHE A 48 -0.21 18.58 -16.93
CA PHE A 48 -0.84 17.29 -16.74
C PHE A 48 -0.59 16.34 -17.94
N SER A 49 -0.22 15.09 -17.63
CA SER A 49 0.07 14.08 -18.65
C SER A 49 -1.01 13.00 -18.70
N VAL A 50 -1.70 12.93 -19.84
CA VAL A 50 -2.73 11.90 -20.13
C VAL A 50 -2.12 10.50 -20.27
N SER A 51 -0.87 10.38 -20.70
CA SER A 51 -0.17 9.08 -20.79
C SER A 51 0.18 8.55 -19.40
N GLN A 52 0.63 9.43 -18.50
CA GLN A 52 0.89 9.05 -17.12
C GLN A 52 -0.40 8.68 -16.37
N LEU A 53 -1.51 9.34 -16.68
CA LEU A 53 -2.83 9.03 -16.13
C LEU A 53 -3.20 7.53 -16.25
N VAL A 54 -2.83 6.89 -17.36
CA VAL A 54 -3.07 5.44 -17.56
C VAL A 54 -2.16 4.62 -16.65
N SER A 55 -0.87 4.96 -16.56
CA SER A 55 0.10 4.30 -15.67
C SER A 55 -0.32 4.42 -14.20
N ASP A 56 -0.70 5.61 -13.76
CA ASP A 56 -1.14 5.87 -12.39
C ASP A 56 -2.46 5.15 -12.09
N GLY A 57 -3.38 5.10 -13.06
CA GLY A 57 -4.60 4.31 -12.95
C GLY A 57 -4.32 2.80 -12.78
N LEU A 58 -3.36 2.25 -13.51
CA LEU A 58 -2.94 0.85 -13.37
C LEU A 58 -2.27 0.58 -12.03
N LEU A 59 -1.48 1.53 -11.51
CA LEU A 59 -0.91 1.45 -10.17
C LEU A 59 -2.01 1.43 -9.10
N VAL A 60 -3.03 2.29 -9.23
CA VAL A 60 -4.20 2.27 -8.35
C VAL A 60 -4.95 0.95 -8.47
N CYS A 61 -5.17 0.42 -9.68
CA CYS A 61 -5.73 -0.91 -9.88
C CYS A 61 -4.94 -1.99 -9.13
N TYR A 62 -3.61 -1.95 -9.22
CA TYR A 62 -2.74 -2.90 -8.53
C TYR A 62 -2.93 -2.84 -7.02
N VAL A 63 -2.96 -1.64 -6.43
CA VAL A 63 -3.22 -1.44 -4.99
C VAL A 63 -4.62 -1.94 -4.61
N LEU A 64 -5.65 -1.60 -5.39
CA LEU A 64 -7.03 -2.04 -5.13
C LEU A 64 -7.20 -3.55 -5.25
N LEU A 65 -6.52 -4.21 -6.19
CA LEU A 65 -6.51 -5.66 -6.32
C LEU A 65 -5.92 -6.30 -5.06
N TRP A 66 -4.80 -5.78 -4.55
CA TRP A 66 -4.20 -6.25 -3.30
C TRP A 66 -5.14 -6.07 -2.09
N MET A 67 -5.80 -4.92 -1.98
CA MET A 67 -6.80 -4.71 -0.91
C MET A 67 -8.00 -5.66 -1.07
N GLY A 68 -8.45 -5.88 -2.30
CA GLY A 68 -9.56 -6.75 -2.64
C GLY A 68 -9.28 -8.22 -2.31
N THR A 69 -8.09 -8.74 -2.61
CA THR A 69 -7.71 -10.13 -2.26
C THR A 69 -7.64 -10.33 -0.75
N MET A 70 -7.08 -9.37 -0.01
CA MET A 70 -7.05 -9.41 1.46
C MET A 70 -8.46 -9.40 2.06
N ALA A 71 -9.36 -8.56 1.53
CA ALA A 71 -10.76 -8.54 1.95
C ALA A 71 -11.48 -9.86 1.61
N ALA A 72 -11.25 -10.41 0.42
CA ALA A 72 -11.85 -11.67 -0.02
C ALA A 72 -11.43 -12.85 0.87
N ILE A 73 -10.14 -12.94 1.24
CA ILE A 73 -9.63 -13.95 2.18
C ILE A 73 -10.39 -13.87 3.52
N GLN A 74 -10.63 -12.66 4.03
CA GLN A 74 -11.36 -12.46 5.29
C GLN A 74 -12.84 -12.85 5.21
N ILE A 75 -13.49 -12.62 4.07
CA ILE A 75 -14.89 -13.02 3.85
C ILE A 75 -14.97 -14.55 3.76
N TYR A 76 -14.07 -15.16 3.00
CA TYR A 76 -14.02 -16.61 2.82
C TYR A 76 -13.80 -17.34 4.14
N ASP A 77 -12.93 -16.82 5.00
CA ASP A 77 -12.66 -17.40 6.33
C ASP A 77 -13.92 -17.40 7.22
N LYS A 78 -14.74 -16.34 7.16
CA LYS A 78 -16.02 -16.28 7.90
C LYS A 78 -17.06 -17.27 7.39
N GLU A 79 -17.20 -17.40 6.07
CA GLU A 79 -18.16 -18.36 5.49
C GLU A 79 -17.73 -19.80 5.77
N LEU A 80 -16.44 -20.11 5.65
CA LEU A 80 -15.90 -21.43 5.94
C LEU A 80 -16.08 -21.79 7.42
N ALA A 81 -15.80 -20.86 8.34
CA ALA A 81 -16.05 -21.05 9.77
C ALA A 81 -17.54 -21.29 10.07
N GLY A 82 -18.44 -20.51 9.45
CA GLY A 82 -19.88 -20.67 9.59
C GLY A 82 -20.39 -22.01 9.06
N PHE A 83 -19.84 -22.49 7.95
CA PHE A 83 -20.18 -23.79 7.36
C PHE A 83 -19.77 -24.95 8.27
N ILE A 84 -18.54 -24.91 8.83
CA ILE A 84 -18.05 -25.94 9.76
C ILE A 84 -18.94 -26.00 11.02
N ILE A 85 -19.32 -24.85 11.59
CA ILE A 85 -20.20 -24.79 12.77
C ILE A 85 -21.57 -25.38 12.47
N ARG A 86 -22.21 -25.00 11.35
CA ARG A 86 -23.54 -25.52 10.98
C ARG A 86 -23.53 -27.02 10.75
N LYS A 87 -22.53 -27.54 10.02
CA LYS A 87 -22.40 -28.97 9.77
C LYS A 87 -22.24 -29.76 11.08
N ARG A 88 -21.54 -29.19 12.06
CA ARG A 88 -21.36 -29.81 13.39
C ARG A 88 -22.65 -29.84 14.20
N ILE A 89 -23.41 -28.74 14.26
CA ILE A 89 -24.72 -28.69 14.95
C ILE A 89 -25.70 -29.71 14.35
N THR A 90 -25.69 -29.90 13.03
CA THR A 90 -26.55 -30.89 12.38
C THR A 90 -26.16 -32.33 12.71
N LEU A 91 -24.87 -32.61 12.93
CA LEU A 91 -24.38 -33.94 13.33
C LEU A 91 -24.65 -34.20 14.83
N GLU A 92 -24.49 -33.19 15.68
CA GLU A 92 -24.67 -33.29 17.13
C GLU A 92 -26.15 -33.49 17.53
N ASN A 93 -27.10 -33.00 16.71
CA ASN A 93 -28.54 -33.30 16.88
C ASN A 93 -28.94 -34.72 16.46
N ILE A 94 -28.05 -35.49 15.83
CA ILE A 94 -28.32 -36.88 15.41
C ILE A 94 -27.86 -37.88 16.48
N ASP A 95 -26.92 -37.50 17.35
CA ASP A 95 -26.29 -38.38 18.34
C ASP A 95 -26.42 -37.85 19.80
N GLN A 96 -27.61 -37.36 20.18
CA GLN A 96 -27.89 -36.99 21.58
C GLN A 96 -28.01 -38.23 22.48
N GLU A 97 -26.88 -38.84 22.81
CA GLU A 97 -26.66 -39.51 24.09
C GLU A 97 -25.17 -39.37 24.45
N GLU A 98 -24.91 -38.48 25.41
CA GLU A 98 -23.64 -38.28 26.14
C GLU A 98 -22.35 -38.01 25.32
N SER A 99 -21.97 -36.74 25.16
CA SER A 99 -20.56 -36.32 25.32
C SER A 99 -20.33 -34.79 25.28
N GLU A 100 -19.86 -34.23 26.41
CA GLU A 100 -18.94 -33.07 26.40
C GLU A 100 -17.51 -33.63 26.53
N PRO A 101 -16.54 -33.28 25.64
CA PRO A 101 -15.71 -32.07 25.78
C PRO A 101 -15.20 -31.54 24.40
N VAL A 102 -16.08 -31.44 23.41
CA VAL A 102 -15.67 -31.26 22.00
C VAL A 102 -15.48 -29.77 21.59
N PHE A 103 -15.77 -28.83 22.50
CA PHE A 103 -15.69 -27.38 22.27
C PHE A 103 -14.26 -26.80 22.37
N GLU A 104 -13.33 -27.44 23.09
CA GLU A 104 -11.94 -26.98 23.20
C GLU A 104 -11.12 -27.22 21.92
N GLU A 105 -11.39 -28.32 21.21
CA GLU A 105 -10.60 -28.72 20.04
C GLU A 105 -10.79 -27.77 18.85
N SER A 106 -12.02 -27.28 18.66
CA SER A 106 -12.32 -26.30 17.60
C SER A 106 -11.65 -24.94 17.84
N ARG A 107 -11.42 -24.54 19.11
CA ARG A 107 -10.66 -23.33 19.43
C ARG A 107 -9.18 -23.50 19.09
N LYS A 108 -8.58 -24.66 19.39
CA LYS A 108 -7.17 -24.94 19.07
C LYS A 108 -6.88 -24.89 17.57
N ILE A 109 -7.77 -25.43 16.73
CA ILE A 109 -7.58 -25.45 15.26
C ILE A 109 -7.64 -24.04 14.65
N SER A 110 -8.46 -23.13 15.18
CA SER A 110 -8.52 -21.74 14.70
C SER A 110 -7.25 -20.95 15.04
N SER A 111 -6.66 -21.19 16.22
CA SER A 111 -5.43 -20.52 16.65
C SER A 111 -4.22 -21.01 15.85
N ILE A 112 -4.14 -22.32 15.56
CA ILE A 112 -3.05 -22.90 14.76
C ILE A 112 -3.08 -22.35 13.32
N LYS A 113 -4.24 -22.19 12.70
CA LYS A 113 -4.36 -21.61 11.35
C LYS A 113 -3.91 -20.14 11.31
N LEU A 114 -4.25 -19.36 12.33
CA LEU A 114 -3.77 -17.98 12.45
C LEU A 114 -2.24 -17.95 12.55
N ILE A 115 -1.66 -18.78 13.42
CA ILE A 115 -0.21 -18.88 13.60
C ILE A 115 0.46 -19.29 12.29
N VAL A 116 -0.03 -20.34 11.61
CA VAL A 116 0.51 -20.79 10.32
C VAL A 116 0.39 -19.70 9.25
N SER A 117 -0.72 -18.97 9.19
CA SER A 117 -0.87 -17.85 8.24
C SER A 117 0.13 -16.71 8.54
N LEU A 118 0.33 -16.37 9.81
CA LEU A 118 1.29 -15.36 10.23
C LEU A 118 2.72 -15.82 9.96
N THR A 119 3.04 -17.10 10.19
CA THR A 119 4.35 -17.67 9.87
C THR A 119 4.60 -17.70 8.37
N LEU A 120 3.61 -18.06 7.55
CA LEU A 120 3.75 -18.06 6.08
C LEU A 120 3.87 -16.64 5.53
N ILE A 121 3.11 -15.68 6.06
CA ILE A 121 3.24 -14.27 5.67
C ILE A 121 4.62 -13.73 6.10
N SER A 122 5.06 -13.99 7.34
CA SER A 122 6.39 -13.59 7.81
C SER A 122 7.51 -14.27 7.04
N ALA A 123 7.37 -15.55 6.65
CA ALA A 123 8.34 -16.27 5.84
C ALA A 123 8.36 -15.77 4.38
N PHE A 124 7.21 -15.44 3.80
CA PHE A 124 7.11 -14.83 2.47
C PHE A 124 7.76 -13.44 2.48
N LEU A 125 7.43 -12.62 3.48
CA LEU A 125 8.05 -11.33 3.70
C LEU A 125 9.57 -11.48 3.87
N TYR A 126 10.03 -12.38 4.74
CA TYR A 126 11.44 -12.67 4.93
C TYR A 126 12.12 -13.13 3.63
N TYR A 127 11.51 -14.03 2.85
CA TYR A 127 12.05 -14.52 1.59
C TYR A 127 12.19 -13.42 0.53
N PHE A 128 11.27 -12.46 0.48
CA PHE A 128 11.36 -11.31 -0.42
C PHE A 128 12.29 -10.18 0.11
N ALA A 129 12.47 -10.08 1.43
CA ALA A 129 13.41 -9.16 2.05
C ALA A 129 14.86 -9.66 2.07
N TYR A 130 15.07 -10.96 2.27
CA TYR A 130 16.36 -11.58 2.57
C TYR A 130 17.42 -11.40 1.47
N PRO A 131 17.10 -11.55 0.17
CA PRO A 131 18.05 -11.29 -0.90
C PRO A 131 18.48 -9.81 -0.96
N LYS A 132 17.67 -8.88 -0.44
CA LYS A 132 17.92 -7.43 -0.50
C LYS A 132 18.68 -6.88 0.71
N VAL A 133 18.61 -7.55 1.86
CA VAL A 133 19.39 -7.19 3.06
C VAL A 133 20.87 -7.54 2.89
N LYS A 134 21.20 -8.57 2.10
CA LYS A 134 22.59 -9.07 2.00
C LYS A 134 23.44 -8.41 0.93
N THR A 135 22.86 -7.72 -0.07
CA THR A 135 23.65 -7.23 -1.23
C THR A 135 23.81 -5.73 -1.38
N VAL A 136 23.01 -4.85 -0.76
CA VAL A 136 23.10 -3.42 -1.10
C VAL A 136 22.74 -2.52 0.10
N ILE A 137 23.76 -1.95 0.72
CA ILE A 137 23.67 -0.75 1.56
C ILE A 137 23.55 0.42 0.58
N ASP A 138 22.37 0.61 0.00
CA ASP A 138 22.09 1.84 -0.73
C ASP A 138 20.59 2.14 -0.71
N THR A 139 20.30 3.42 -0.65
CA THR A 139 19.04 4.11 -0.30
C THR A 139 17.70 3.56 -0.85
N GLN A 140 17.70 2.68 -1.85
CA GLN A 140 16.48 2.07 -2.41
C GLN A 140 15.88 0.94 -1.57
N THR A 141 16.61 0.39 -0.59
CA THR A 141 16.09 -0.63 0.33
C THR A 141 15.14 -0.06 1.39
N LEU A 142 15.14 1.26 1.62
CA LEU A 142 14.25 1.92 2.58
C LEU A 142 12.78 1.71 2.19
N THR A 143 12.43 1.89 0.92
CA THR A 143 11.05 1.84 0.45
C THR A 143 10.40 0.49 0.67
N ILE A 144 11.12 -0.57 0.27
CA ILE A 144 10.61 -1.93 0.36
C ILE A 144 10.57 -2.35 1.82
N SER A 145 11.57 -1.97 2.62
CA SER A 145 11.52 -2.13 4.08
C SER A 145 10.29 -1.47 4.68
N TYR A 146 9.96 -0.23 4.29
CA TYR A 146 8.79 0.46 4.83
C TYR A 146 7.46 -0.08 4.32
N LEU A 147 7.38 -0.54 3.08
CA LEU A 147 6.17 -1.20 2.55
C LEU A 147 5.92 -2.52 3.32
N MET A 148 6.99 -3.20 3.70
CA MET A 148 6.96 -4.38 4.54
C MET A 148 6.64 -4.05 5.99
N ASP A 149 7.18 -2.96 6.55
CA ASP A 149 6.85 -2.47 7.90
C ASP A 149 5.38 -2.06 7.96
N PHE A 150 4.87 -1.35 6.94
CA PHE A 150 3.45 -1.01 6.82
C PHE A 150 2.57 -2.25 6.75
N THR A 151 2.97 -3.26 5.97
CA THR A 151 2.27 -4.55 5.90
C THR A 151 2.29 -5.25 7.26
N TYR A 152 3.44 -5.23 7.95
CA TYR A 152 3.61 -5.80 9.28
C TYR A 152 2.74 -5.10 10.34
N TYR A 153 2.72 -3.77 10.37
CA TYR A 153 1.87 -2.99 11.27
C TYR A 153 0.38 -3.18 10.97
N SER A 154 0.00 -3.27 9.70
CA SER A 154 -1.39 -3.54 9.28
C SER A 154 -1.86 -4.92 9.75
N ILE A 155 -1.01 -5.94 9.61
CA ILE A 155 -1.26 -7.28 10.13
C ILE A 155 -1.31 -7.27 11.66
N PHE A 156 -0.39 -6.57 12.33
CA PHE A 156 -0.36 -6.45 13.78
C PHE A 156 -1.64 -5.82 14.34
N ILE A 157 -2.06 -4.68 13.78
CA ILE A 157 -3.31 -4.01 14.16
C ILE A 157 -4.50 -4.96 13.94
N PHE A 158 -4.52 -5.68 12.81
CA PHE A 158 -5.58 -6.65 12.53
C PHE A 158 -5.63 -7.78 13.58
N VAL A 159 -4.47 -8.34 13.95
CA VAL A 159 -4.36 -9.38 14.99
C VAL A 159 -4.82 -8.83 16.35
N VAL A 160 -4.41 -7.62 16.72
CA VAL A 160 -4.82 -6.97 17.97
C VAL A 160 -6.35 -6.79 18.01
N LEU A 161 -6.95 -6.28 16.92
CA LEU A 161 -8.41 -6.10 16.84
C LEU A 161 -9.17 -7.43 16.93
N LYS A 162 -8.64 -8.50 16.32
CA LYS A 162 -9.20 -9.85 16.43
C LYS A 162 -9.06 -10.41 17.85
N GLY A 163 -7.89 -10.24 18.48
CA GLY A 163 -7.61 -10.67 19.85
C GLY A 163 -8.55 -9.99 20.85
N ILE A 164 -8.74 -8.67 20.72
CA ILE A 164 -9.68 -7.90 21.54
C ILE A 164 -11.11 -8.44 21.39
N LYS A 165 -11.55 -8.77 20.16
CA LYS A 165 -12.88 -9.35 19.94
C LYS A 165 -13.05 -10.73 20.60
N VAL A 166 -12.01 -11.57 20.60
CA VAL A 166 -12.04 -12.90 21.23
C VAL A 166 -12.08 -12.77 22.76
N LEU A 167 -11.23 -11.93 23.34
CA LEU A 167 -11.24 -11.62 24.77
C LEU A 167 -12.60 -11.05 25.20
N PHE A 168 -13.21 -10.22 24.35
CA PHE A 168 -14.54 -9.67 24.57
C PHE A 168 -15.63 -10.74 24.61
N LEU A 169 -15.65 -11.66 23.64
CA LEU A 169 -16.62 -12.77 23.60
C LEU A 169 -16.48 -13.67 24.83
N GLN A 170 -15.25 -13.91 25.30
CA GLN A 170 -14.98 -14.67 26.53
C GLN A 170 -15.49 -13.94 27.78
N ALA A 171 -15.27 -12.63 27.87
CA ALA A 171 -15.75 -11.83 29.00
C ALA A 171 -17.28 -11.75 29.07
N THR A 172 -17.97 -11.72 27.93
CA THR A 172 -19.45 -11.64 27.89
C THR A 172 -20.17 -12.98 28.12
N GLY A 173 -19.47 -14.12 27.99
CA GLY A 173 -20.05 -15.45 28.23
C GLY A 173 -20.30 -15.76 29.71
N SER A 174 -19.78 -14.95 30.63
CA SER A 174 -19.86 -15.18 32.07
C SER A 174 -20.75 -14.12 32.75
N HIS A 175 -22.07 -14.31 32.71
CA HIS A 175 -23.11 -13.77 33.61
C HIS A 175 -23.29 -12.26 33.92
N ALA A 176 -22.55 -11.30 33.35
CA ALA A 176 -22.74 -9.88 33.70
C ALA A 176 -23.49 -9.04 32.65
N PHE A 177 -24.83 -8.99 32.74
CA PHE A 177 -25.70 -8.17 31.86
C PHE A 177 -25.42 -6.65 31.97
N PHE A 178 -24.93 -6.18 33.12
CA PHE A 178 -24.60 -4.76 33.37
C PHE A 178 -23.25 -4.29 32.78
N ALA A 179 -22.33 -5.20 32.42
CA ALA A 179 -21.07 -4.82 31.79
C ALA A 179 -21.22 -4.49 30.29
N LYS A 180 -22.36 -4.80 29.67
CA LYS A 180 -22.55 -4.72 28.22
C LYS A 180 -22.45 -3.31 27.66
N HIS A 181 -22.94 -2.30 28.38
CA HIS A 181 -22.94 -0.91 27.90
C HIS A 181 -21.56 -0.26 27.98
N ASN A 182 -20.83 -0.45 29.09
CA ASN A 182 -19.49 0.11 29.25
C ASN A 182 -18.50 -0.51 28.26
N VAL A 183 -18.63 -1.80 27.97
CA VAL A 183 -17.70 -2.45 27.05
C VAL A 183 -17.96 -2.09 25.59
N GLN A 184 -19.21 -1.85 25.18
CA GLN A 184 -19.49 -1.31 23.84
C GLN A 184 -18.84 0.06 23.63
N ASN A 185 -18.85 0.92 24.66
CA ASN A 185 -18.19 2.23 24.59
C ASN A 185 -16.66 2.08 24.49
N VAL A 186 -16.06 1.19 25.28
CA VAL A 186 -14.61 0.89 25.20
C VAL A 186 -14.24 0.35 23.80
N LEU A 187 -15.05 -0.54 23.23
CA LEU A 187 -14.79 -1.07 21.88
C LEU A 187 -14.91 0.02 20.81
N ARG A 188 -15.88 0.93 20.91
CA ARG A 188 -16.00 2.09 20.01
C ARG A 188 -14.76 2.98 20.10
N ILE A 189 -14.25 3.22 21.31
CA ILE A 189 -13.02 3.99 21.53
C ILE A 189 -11.82 3.29 20.90
N ILE A 190 -11.66 1.98 21.11
CA ILE A 190 -10.57 1.19 20.50
C ILE A 190 -10.63 1.24 18.97
N ILE A 191 -11.83 1.08 18.40
CA ILE A 191 -12.02 1.18 16.94
C ILE A 191 -11.67 2.59 16.46
N ALA A 192 -12.10 3.64 17.17
CA ALA A 192 -11.77 5.02 16.83
C ALA A 192 -10.26 5.26 16.86
N ILE A 193 -9.57 4.78 17.90
CA ILE A 193 -8.10 4.84 18.01
C ILE A 193 -7.44 4.09 16.83
N ALA A 194 -7.92 2.89 16.51
CA ALA A 194 -7.39 2.12 15.39
C ALA A 194 -7.58 2.84 14.04
N VAL A 195 -8.72 3.51 13.84
CA VAL A 195 -8.97 4.33 12.65
C VAL A 195 -8.04 5.54 12.59
N ILE A 196 -7.83 6.24 13.70
CA ILE A 196 -6.89 7.38 13.77
C ILE A 196 -5.46 6.92 13.45
N VAL A 197 -5.03 5.80 14.03
CA VAL A 197 -3.72 5.18 13.76
C VAL A 197 -3.60 4.81 12.27
N LEU A 198 -4.63 4.21 11.68
CA LEU A 198 -4.66 3.88 10.26
C LEU A 198 -4.55 5.12 9.37
N ILE A 199 -5.26 6.21 9.69
CA ILE A 199 -5.17 7.48 8.96
C ILE A 199 -3.75 8.05 9.06
N TYR A 200 -3.17 8.10 10.26
CA TYR A 200 -1.80 8.58 10.47
C TYR A 200 -0.79 7.76 9.64
N PHE A 201 -0.86 6.43 9.70
CA PHE A 201 0.00 5.56 8.90
C PHE A 201 -0.24 5.72 7.40
N SER A 202 -1.47 5.96 6.97
CA SER A 202 -1.76 6.21 5.55
C SER A 202 -1.11 7.51 5.07
N ILE A 203 -1.18 8.59 5.85
CA ILE A 203 -0.51 9.87 5.53
C ILE A 203 1.01 9.68 5.48
N TYR A 204 1.57 8.97 6.48
CA TYR A 204 3.00 8.68 6.52
C TYR A 204 3.45 7.80 5.34
N PHE A 205 2.66 6.77 5.00
CA PHE A 205 2.90 5.90 3.86
C PHE A 205 2.89 6.69 2.54
N LEU A 206 1.94 7.61 2.34
CA LEU A 206 1.90 8.46 1.15
C LEU A 206 3.20 9.27 0.99
N HIS A 207 3.74 9.80 2.09
CA HIS A 207 5.01 10.54 2.05
C HIS A 207 6.19 9.65 1.64
N ILE A 208 6.28 8.44 2.20
CA ILE A 208 7.34 7.48 1.84
C ILE A 208 7.18 7.00 0.39
N PHE A 209 5.94 6.68 0.01
CA PHE A 209 5.60 6.20 -1.31
C PHE A 209 6.04 7.22 -2.37
N HIS A 210 5.71 8.49 -2.16
CA HIS A 210 6.15 9.61 -3.01
C HIS A 210 7.67 9.65 -3.17
N ASN A 211 8.42 9.65 -2.06
CA ASN A 211 9.89 9.75 -2.10
C ASN A 211 10.57 8.58 -2.81
N SER A 212 9.90 7.43 -2.85
CA SER A 212 10.53 6.19 -3.27
C SER A 212 10.14 5.72 -4.66
N PHE A 213 8.87 5.88 -5.01
CA PHE A 213 8.34 5.40 -6.28
C PHE A 213 8.63 6.40 -7.40
N LEU A 214 8.65 7.69 -7.06
CA LEU A 214 8.88 8.73 -8.05
C LEU A 214 10.36 8.81 -8.43
N MET A 215 11.31 8.76 -7.49
CA MET A 215 12.72 8.97 -7.83
C MET A 215 13.66 7.90 -7.31
N PRO A 216 13.76 6.77 -8.01
CA PRO A 216 14.83 5.80 -7.75
C PRO A 216 16.21 6.46 -7.88
N SER A 217 16.96 6.48 -6.78
CA SER A 217 18.34 7.00 -6.73
C SER A 217 19.32 6.28 -7.67
N SER A 218 19.00 5.06 -8.09
CA SER A 218 19.80 4.28 -9.04
C SER A 218 19.66 4.70 -10.50
N PHE A 219 18.83 5.71 -10.83
CA PHE A 219 18.71 6.16 -12.21
C PHE A 219 19.94 6.98 -12.61
N ARG A 220 20.88 6.32 -13.28
CA ARG A 220 22.08 6.98 -13.87
C ARG A 220 21.71 8.18 -14.74
N ASN A 221 20.55 8.15 -15.39
CA ASN A 221 20.08 9.27 -16.22
C ASN A 221 19.86 10.55 -15.41
N LEU A 222 19.57 10.47 -14.12
CA LEU A 222 19.44 11.63 -13.24
C LEU A 222 20.75 12.40 -13.09
N GLU A 223 21.90 11.74 -13.20
CA GLU A 223 23.21 12.41 -13.16
C GLU A 223 23.38 13.33 -14.36
N TYR A 224 23.01 12.87 -15.56
CA TYR A 224 23.08 13.69 -16.79
C TYR A 224 22.15 14.88 -16.72
N VAL A 225 20.92 14.65 -16.26
CA VAL A 225 19.91 15.70 -16.11
C VAL A 225 20.38 16.74 -15.09
N THR A 226 20.87 16.30 -13.92
CA THR A 226 21.39 17.19 -12.87
C THR A 226 22.61 17.98 -13.34
N CYS A 227 23.50 17.34 -14.10
CA CYS A 227 24.66 18.00 -14.68
C CYS A 227 24.25 19.09 -15.68
N LYS A 228 23.30 18.80 -16.58
CA LYS A 228 22.77 19.78 -17.54
C LYS A 228 22.14 20.98 -16.82
N ILE A 229 21.34 20.74 -15.79
CA ILE A 229 20.73 21.81 -14.96
C ILE A 229 21.79 22.72 -14.33
N LYS A 230 22.84 22.14 -13.76
CA LYS A 230 23.95 22.89 -13.15
C LYS A 230 24.72 23.73 -14.17
N GLN A 231 24.88 23.22 -15.39
CA GLN A 231 25.55 23.95 -16.47
C GLN A 231 24.70 25.11 -16.99
N SER A 232 23.39 24.90 -17.16
CA SER A 232 22.45 25.93 -17.62
C SER A 232 22.19 27.02 -16.58
N ASN A 233 22.39 26.74 -15.29
CA ASN A 233 22.14 27.67 -14.20
C ASN A 233 23.39 27.86 -13.32
N PRO A 234 24.41 28.62 -13.81
CA PRO A 234 25.59 28.89 -13.01
C PRO A 234 25.22 29.62 -11.72
N GLY A 235 25.75 29.16 -10.59
CA GLY A 235 25.52 29.76 -9.27
C GLY A 235 24.37 29.16 -8.47
N ILE A 236 23.72 28.08 -8.93
CA ILE A 236 22.78 27.33 -8.08
C ILE A 236 23.53 26.61 -6.94
N LYS A 237 22.96 26.64 -5.73
CA LYS A 237 23.47 25.94 -4.55
C LYS A 237 22.97 24.49 -4.51
N LYS A 238 21.69 24.30 -4.84
CA LYS A 238 21.02 22.99 -4.83
C LYS A 238 20.01 22.91 -5.98
N SER A 239 19.89 21.72 -6.56
CA SER A 239 18.85 21.38 -7.53
C SER A 239 18.16 20.10 -7.04
N GLU A 240 16.85 20.15 -6.89
CA GLU A 240 16.01 18.99 -6.54
C GLU A 240 14.92 18.84 -7.59
N ILE A 241 14.60 17.62 -7.98
CA ILE A 241 13.42 17.40 -8.81
C ILE A 241 12.23 17.34 -7.85
N GLU A 242 11.22 18.17 -8.10
CA GLU A 242 9.99 18.21 -7.31
C GLU A 242 8.88 17.37 -7.96
N TYR A 243 8.89 17.26 -9.30
CA TYR A 243 7.90 16.52 -10.05
C TYR A 243 8.46 16.14 -11.43
N PHE A 244 7.97 15.06 -12.01
CA PHE A 244 8.18 14.77 -13.43
C PHE A 244 7.02 13.92 -13.96
N ASN A 245 6.82 13.97 -15.26
CA ASN A 245 5.94 13.07 -15.98
C ASN A 245 6.69 12.43 -17.15
N ASP A 246 6.01 12.01 -18.21
CA ASP A 246 6.65 11.48 -19.42
C ASP A 246 7.17 12.57 -20.37
N LYS A 247 6.78 13.84 -20.18
CA LYS A 247 7.10 14.98 -21.06
C LYS A 247 7.97 16.05 -20.44
N TYR A 248 7.88 16.24 -19.12
CA TYR A 248 8.51 17.34 -18.39
C TYR A 248 9.12 16.89 -17.06
N ILE A 249 10.20 17.56 -16.66
CA ILE A 249 10.82 17.46 -15.34
C ILE A 249 10.82 18.85 -14.70
N PHE A 250 10.46 18.93 -13.43
CA PHE A 250 10.34 20.15 -12.65
C PHE A 250 11.47 20.19 -11.63
N PHE A 251 12.36 21.15 -11.79
CA PHE A 251 13.49 21.39 -10.90
C PHE A 251 13.21 22.54 -9.97
N LYS A 252 13.36 22.31 -8.67
CA LYS A 252 13.54 23.38 -7.69
C LYS A 252 15.01 23.73 -7.58
N LEU A 253 15.32 24.93 -8.01
CA LEU A 253 16.63 25.54 -7.93
C LEU A 253 16.69 26.43 -6.70
N THR A 254 17.62 26.14 -5.80
CA THR A 254 17.91 26.99 -4.64
C THR A 254 19.20 27.76 -4.89
N TYR A 255 19.12 29.09 -4.93
CA TYR A 255 20.27 29.99 -5.05
C TYR A 255 20.87 30.34 -3.67
N PRO A 256 22.07 30.95 -3.59
CA PRO A 256 22.75 31.26 -2.32
C PRO A 256 21.91 32.06 -1.31
N ASN A 257 21.00 32.91 -1.80
CA ASN A 257 20.11 33.72 -0.97
C ASN A 257 18.82 32.97 -0.54
N ASN A 258 18.80 31.64 -0.63
CA ASN A 258 17.62 30.78 -0.40
C ASN A 258 16.41 31.13 -1.28
N ILE A 259 16.64 31.82 -2.41
CA ILE A 259 15.60 32.06 -3.41
C ILE A 259 15.37 30.75 -4.15
N ASN A 260 14.13 30.25 -4.08
CA ASN A 260 13.71 29.05 -4.77
C ASN A 260 13.01 29.44 -6.08
N LYS A 261 13.43 28.82 -7.19
CA LYS A 261 12.75 28.93 -8.49
C LYS A 261 12.42 27.53 -9.00
N ILE A 262 11.26 27.40 -9.64
CA ILE A 262 10.90 26.18 -10.36
C ILE A 262 11.27 26.37 -11.82
N GLU A 263 12.09 25.49 -12.36
CA GLU A 263 12.41 25.39 -13.77
C GLU A 263 11.75 24.12 -14.35
N VAL A 264 11.05 24.27 -15.47
CA VAL A 264 10.37 23.16 -16.14
C VAL A 264 11.09 22.87 -17.45
N ILE A 265 11.59 21.64 -17.61
CA ILE A 265 12.36 21.24 -18.78
C ILE A 265 11.70 20.05 -19.45
N SER A 266 11.62 20.05 -20.78
CA SER A 266 11.09 18.92 -21.56
C SER A 266 12.09 17.77 -21.64
N PHE A 267 11.62 16.52 -21.63
CA PHE A 267 12.47 15.33 -21.79
C PHE A 267 13.25 15.33 -23.11
N GLU A 268 12.63 15.80 -24.18
CA GLU A 268 13.24 15.88 -25.51
C GLU A 268 14.54 16.69 -25.49
N SER A 269 14.61 17.76 -24.70
CA SER A 269 15.82 18.55 -24.60
C SER A 269 17.01 17.74 -24.04
N PHE A 270 16.78 16.70 -23.24
CA PHE A 270 17.85 15.87 -22.69
C PHE A 270 18.40 14.83 -23.67
N LEU A 271 17.71 14.59 -24.80
CA LEU A 271 18.16 13.64 -25.83
C LEU A 271 19.26 14.22 -26.73
N GLU A 272 19.50 15.54 -26.66
CA GLU A 272 20.59 16.21 -27.39
C GLU A 272 21.95 15.89 -26.73
N ALA A 273 22.61 14.87 -27.27
CA ALA A 273 23.58 13.97 -26.61
C ALA A 273 24.94 14.53 -26.14
N ASN A 274 25.17 15.83 -25.96
CA ASN A 274 26.53 16.36 -25.76
C ASN A 274 26.79 17.22 -24.51
N SER A 275 25.82 17.47 -23.63
CA SER A 275 26.00 18.48 -22.57
C SER A 275 26.87 18.04 -21.38
N CYS A 276 27.02 16.74 -21.12
CA CYS A 276 27.76 16.24 -19.96
C CYS A 276 28.70 15.11 -20.34
N GLN A 277 29.71 15.40 -21.16
CA GLN A 277 30.91 14.58 -21.16
C GLN A 277 31.51 14.68 -19.77
N VAL A 278 31.21 13.69 -18.93
CA VAL A 278 31.96 13.43 -17.71
C VAL A 278 33.39 13.25 -18.20
N THR A 279 34.20 14.31 -18.08
CA THR A 279 35.64 14.17 -18.16
C THR A 279 35.99 13.29 -16.97
N SER A 280 35.97 11.98 -17.19
CA SER A 280 36.62 10.97 -16.37
C SER A 280 38.12 11.20 -16.51
N GLY A 281 38.57 12.38 -16.10
CA GLY A 281 39.96 12.71 -15.93
C GLY A 281 40.45 11.81 -14.82
N ASN A 282 41.28 10.86 -15.22
CA ASN A 282 42.19 10.08 -14.40
C ASN A 282 42.39 10.67 -13.00
N LYS A 283 41.61 10.19 -12.03
CA LYS A 283 42.06 10.16 -10.63
C LYS A 283 42.98 8.95 -10.47
N THR A 284 44.10 8.96 -11.18
CA THR A 284 45.29 8.22 -10.76
C THR A 284 45.89 8.99 -9.59
N LYS A 285 45.56 8.53 -8.38
CA LYS A 285 46.39 8.69 -7.20
C LYS A 285 46.64 7.30 -6.63
#